data_AF-A0A935RC55-F1
#
_entry.id   AF-A0A935RC55-F1
#
_cell.length_a   1.000
_cell.length_b   1.000
_cell.length_c   1.000
_cell.angle_alpha   90.00
_cell.angle_beta   90.00
_cell.angle_gamma   90.00
#
_symmetry.space_group_name_H-M   'P 1'
#
loop_
_entity.id
_entity.type
_entity.pdbx_description
1 polymer ?
#
loop_
_entity_poly.entity_id
_entity_poly.type
_entity_poly.pdbx_seq_one_letter_code
_entity_poly.pdbx_strand_id
1 'polypeptide(L)'
;MASISSLSGEQSAAQSGLQQIRLQQAERNAQEAERTARDLRAEARDAQQKASEAQDEARSITSQADQAQTDAGQARQGLAAVETAARLSDAGRPAAEGQKTAEPATPGRSLAPPIINTRGQLTGTVINTTA
;
A
#
# COMPACT_ATOMS: atom_id res chain seq x y z
N MET A 1 8.64 82.84 43.28
CA MET A 1 9.00 82.48 41.89
C MET A 1 10.17 81.52 41.96
N ALA A 2 9.94 80.23 41.67
CA ALA A 2 10.97 79.20 41.66
C ALA A 2 11.24 78.79 40.22
N SER A 3 12.47 78.98 39.79
CA SER A 3 13.01 78.65 38.48
C SER A 3 13.24 77.15 38.35
N ILE A 4 12.34 76.48 37.64
CA ILE A 4 12.56 75.14 37.07
C ILE A 4 13.23 75.31 35.70
N SER A 5 14.53 75.60 35.72
CA SER A 5 15.35 75.58 34.51
C SER A 5 16.12 74.26 34.43
N SER A 6 15.96 73.58 33.30
CA SER A 6 16.95 72.72 32.65
C SER A 6 17.39 71.43 33.36
N LEU A 7 16.54 70.40 33.34
CA LEU A 7 16.95 68.99 33.46
C LEU A 7 16.60 68.14 32.21
N SER A 8 16.17 68.77 31.12
CA SER A 8 15.54 68.08 29.98
C SER A 8 16.50 67.67 28.85
N GLY A 9 17.77 68.08 28.90
CA GLY A 9 18.75 67.81 27.83
C GLY A 9 19.49 66.48 27.95
N GLU A 10 19.77 66.04 29.19
CA GLU A 10 20.65 64.88 29.45
C GLU A 10 19.90 63.54 29.45
N GLN A 11 18.59 63.54 29.69
CA GLN A 11 17.75 62.33 29.59
C GLN A 11 17.51 61.87 28.14
N SER A 12 17.59 62.78 27.16
CA SER A 12 17.23 62.50 25.76
C SER A 12 18.32 61.70 25.02
N ALA A 13 19.60 61.95 25.32
CA ALA A 13 20.71 61.18 24.74
C ALA A 13 20.75 59.72 25.23
N ALA A 14 20.43 59.49 26.51
CA ALA A 14 20.34 58.14 27.08
C ALA A 14 19.15 57.33 26.50
N GLN A 15 18.04 57.99 26.16
CA GLN A 15 16.89 57.35 25.51
C GLN A 15 17.18 56.93 24.05
N SER A 16 17.94 57.73 23.31
CA SER A 16 18.33 57.40 21.92
C SER A 16 19.23 56.16 21.85
N GLY A 17 20.20 56.02 22.76
CA GLY A 17 21.07 54.84 22.79
C GLY A 17 20.32 53.53 23.11
N LEU A 18 19.34 53.59 24.02
CA LEU A 18 18.50 52.44 24.37
C LEU A 18 17.56 52.01 23.24
N GLN A 19 17.03 52.96 22.46
CA GLN A 19 16.22 52.64 21.28
C GLN A 19 17.03 51.88 20.22
N GLN A 20 18.29 52.26 20.01
CA GLN A 20 19.16 51.61 19.04
C GLN A 20 19.53 50.17 19.45
N ILE A 21 19.78 49.94 20.74
CA ILE A 21 20.02 48.57 21.27
C ILE A 21 18.76 47.70 21.12
N ARG A 22 17.57 48.25 21.39
CA ARG A 22 16.30 47.53 21.21
C ARG A 22 16.06 47.14 19.75
N LEU A 23 16.35 48.05 18.81
CA LEU A 23 16.26 47.77 17.38
C LEU A 23 17.19 46.62 16.98
N GLN A 24 18.45 46.66 17.41
CA GLN A 24 19.41 45.62 17.06
C GLN A 24 19.06 44.26 17.68
N GLN A 25 18.42 44.25 18.85
CA GLN A 25 17.91 43.02 19.46
C GLN A 25 16.66 42.49 18.73
N ALA A 26 15.77 43.38 18.31
CA ALA A 26 14.60 43.02 17.51
C ALA A 26 15.00 42.45 16.14
N GLU A 27 16.00 43.04 15.48
CA GLU A 27 16.52 42.53 14.19
C GLU A 27 17.07 41.11 14.31
N ARG A 28 17.84 40.82 15.36
CA ARG A 28 18.35 39.46 15.58
C ARG A 28 17.24 38.45 15.83
N ASN A 29 16.27 38.80 16.67
CA ASN A 29 15.11 37.94 16.95
C ASN A 29 14.27 37.70 15.69
N ALA A 30 14.05 38.74 14.87
CA ALA A 30 13.35 38.62 13.60
C ALA A 30 14.08 37.68 12.63
N GLN A 31 15.41 37.80 12.50
CA GLN A 31 16.21 36.91 11.66
C GLN A 31 16.16 35.45 12.13
N GLU A 32 16.20 35.22 13.45
CA GLU A 32 16.07 33.88 14.02
C GLU A 32 14.70 33.28 13.73
N ALA A 33 13.63 34.04 13.99
CA ALA A 33 12.26 33.64 13.70
C ALA A 33 12.04 33.34 12.20
N GLU A 34 12.62 34.14 11.31
CA GLU A 34 12.56 33.89 9.85
C GLU A 34 13.29 32.62 9.42
N ARG A 35 14.38 32.24 10.10
CA ARG A 35 15.08 30.96 9.84
C ARG A 35 14.20 29.81 10.30
N THR A 36 13.73 29.85 11.54
CA THR A 36 12.82 28.82 12.08
C THR A 36 11.57 28.66 11.23
N ALA A 37 10.95 29.77 10.79
CA ALA A 37 9.77 29.71 9.93
C ALA A 37 10.06 29.10 8.56
N ARG A 38 11.26 29.31 7.99
CA ARG A 38 11.68 28.66 6.75
C ARG A 38 11.88 27.16 6.94
N ASP A 39 12.53 26.77 8.02
CA ASP A 39 12.79 25.36 8.33
C ASP A 39 11.47 24.60 8.55
N LEU A 40 10.56 25.16 9.36
CA LEU A 40 9.23 24.56 9.60
C LEU A 40 8.40 24.47 8.31
N ARG A 41 8.50 25.45 7.41
CA ARG A 41 7.82 25.39 6.10
C ARG A 41 8.41 24.30 5.20
N ALA A 42 9.72 24.08 5.25
CA ALA A 42 10.36 23.01 4.50
C ALA A 42 9.92 21.63 5.05
N GLU A 43 9.95 21.46 6.37
CA GLU A 43 9.49 20.25 7.05
C GLU A 43 8.01 19.95 6.77
N ALA A 44 7.15 20.98 6.80
CA ALA A 44 5.74 20.82 6.47
C ALA A 44 5.54 20.35 5.02
N ARG A 45 6.34 20.84 4.06
CA ARG A 45 6.26 20.40 2.66
C ARG A 45 6.70 18.95 2.49
N ASP A 46 7.78 18.55 3.15
CA ASP A 46 8.25 17.15 3.16
C ASP A 46 7.19 16.22 3.76
N ALA A 47 6.57 16.60 4.88
CA ALA A 47 5.48 15.84 5.49
C ALA A 47 4.26 15.73 4.56
N GLN A 48 3.90 16.81 3.86
CA GLN A 48 2.81 16.80 2.87
C GLN A 48 3.09 15.89 1.68
N GLN A 49 4.34 15.85 1.21
CA GLN A 49 4.76 14.95 0.13
C GLN A 49 4.63 13.49 0.56
N LYS A 50 5.20 13.13 1.71
CA LYS A 50 5.07 11.77 2.28
C LYS A 50 3.62 11.35 2.49
N ALA A 51 2.78 12.26 2.96
CA ALA A 51 1.36 11.99 3.13
C ALA A 51 0.65 11.72 1.79
N SER A 52 1.04 12.43 0.73
CA SER A 52 0.49 12.22 -0.61
C SER A 52 0.94 10.87 -1.19
N GLU A 53 2.23 10.55 -1.06
CA GLU A 53 2.79 9.25 -1.46
C GLU A 53 2.09 8.09 -0.73
N ALA A 54 1.90 8.21 0.59
CA ALA A 54 1.21 7.18 1.37
C ALA A 54 -0.26 7.01 0.95
N GLN A 55 -0.95 8.09 0.55
CA GLN A 55 -2.32 7.99 0.03
C GLN A 55 -2.37 7.26 -1.31
N ASP A 56 -1.41 7.53 -2.20
CA ASP A 56 -1.33 6.86 -3.50
C ASP A 56 -0.95 5.38 -3.34
N GLU A 57 -0.03 5.06 -2.43
CA GLU A 57 0.28 3.68 -2.07
C GLU A 57 -0.94 2.95 -1.50
N ALA A 58 -1.68 3.58 -0.59
CA ALA A 58 -2.90 3.00 -0.04
C ALA A 58 -3.94 2.70 -1.13
N ARG A 59 -4.15 3.62 -2.09
CA ARG A 59 -5.03 3.39 -3.24
C ARG A 59 -4.57 2.22 -4.10
N SER A 60 -3.27 2.11 -4.33
CA SER A 60 -2.67 0.98 -5.07
C SER A 60 -2.94 -0.35 -4.36
N ILE A 61 -2.72 -0.40 -3.04
CA ILE A 61 -2.98 -1.60 -2.22
C ILE A 61 -4.46 -1.98 -2.26
N THR A 62 -5.37 -1.01 -2.13
CA THR A 62 -6.81 -1.26 -2.23
C THR A 62 -7.18 -1.86 -3.58
N SER A 63 -6.69 -1.28 -4.68
CA SER A 63 -6.95 -1.83 -6.02
C SER A 63 -6.40 -3.25 -6.19
N GLN A 64 -5.24 -3.55 -5.63
CA GLN A 64 -4.66 -4.90 -5.65
C GLN A 64 -5.49 -5.89 -4.82
N ALA A 65 -5.99 -5.45 -3.66
CA ALA A 65 -6.86 -6.26 -2.81
C ALA A 65 -8.19 -6.59 -3.50
N ASP A 66 -8.81 -5.61 -4.16
CA ASP A 66 -10.06 -5.80 -4.91
C ASP A 66 -9.88 -6.81 -6.08
N GLN A 67 -8.75 -6.71 -6.79
CA GLN A 67 -8.39 -7.67 -7.83
C GLN A 67 -8.20 -9.07 -7.25
N ALA A 68 -7.43 -9.19 -6.16
CA ALA A 68 -7.19 -10.48 -5.51
C ALA A 68 -8.50 -11.11 -4.99
N GLN A 69 -9.43 -10.30 -4.48
CA GLN A 69 -10.74 -10.77 -4.04
C GLN A 69 -11.59 -11.27 -5.22
N THR A 70 -11.54 -10.59 -6.36
CA THR A 70 -12.23 -11.02 -7.59
C THR A 70 -11.68 -12.35 -8.08
N ASP A 71 -10.35 -12.48 -8.16
CA ASP A 71 -9.69 -13.71 -8.59
C ASP A 71 -10.02 -14.88 -7.65
N ALA A 72 -10.03 -14.64 -6.34
CA ALA A 72 -10.42 -15.64 -5.35
C ALA A 72 -11.89 -16.07 -5.51
N GLY A 73 -12.79 -15.12 -5.82
CA GLY A 73 -14.19 -15.41 -6.10
C GLY A 73 -14.37 -16.31 -7.33
N GLN A 74 -13.67 -15.98 -8.42
CA GLN A 74 -13.68 -16.78 -9.66
C GLN A 74 -13.10 -18.18 -9.43
N ALA A 75 -11.99 -18.29 -8.70
CA ALA A 75 -11.38 -19.57 -8.37
C ALA A 75 -12.33 -20.47 -7.55
N ARG A 76 -13.05 -19.90 -6.56
CA ARG A 76 -14.05 -20.64 -5.77
C ARG A 76 -15.22 -21.13 -6.63
N GLN A 77 -15.71 -20.30 -7.54
CA GLN A 77 -16.77 -20.69 -8.48
C GLN A 77 -16.31 -21.80 -9.43
N GLY A 78 -15.09 -21.70 -9.96
CA GLY A 78 -14.48 -22.73 -10.79
C GLY A 78 -14.34 -24.06 -10.05
N LEU A 79 -13.89 -24.04 -8.78
CA LEU A 79 -13.79 -25.23 -7.96
C LEU A 79 -15.16 -25.90 -7.74
N ALA A 80 -16.19 -25.13 -7.41
CA ALA A 80 -17.55 -25.66 -7.25
C ALA A 80 -18.11 -26.27 -8.55
N ALA A 81 -17.80 -25.67 -9.70
CA ALA A 81 -18.17 -26.23 -11.00
C ALA A 81 -17.47 -27.57 -11.29
N VAL A 82 -16.16 -27.66 -10.97
CA VAL A 82 -15.39 -28.91 -11.10
C VAL A 82 -15.91 -29.99 -10.17
N GLU A 83 -16.20 -29.68 -8.90
CA GLU A 83 -16.79 -30.63 -7.95
C GLU A 83 -18.14 -31.15 -8.44
N THR A 84 -18.98 -30.26 -8.98
CA THR A 84 -20.29 -30.64 -9.53
C THR A 84 -20.13 -31.55 -10.74
N ALA A 85 -19.24 -31.22 -11.68
CA ALA A 85 -18.95 -32.05 -12.85
C ALA A 85 -18.39 -33.43 -12.48
N ALA A 86 -17.52 -33.50 -11.46
CA ALA A 86 -17.01 -34.75 -10.94
C ALA A 86 -18.13 -35.64 -10.37
N ARG A 87 -19.05 -35.06 -9.59
CA ARG A 87 -20.20 -35.80 -9.02
C ARG A 87 -21.16 -36.31 -10.10
N LEU A 88 -21.44 -35.52 -11.14
CA LEU A 88 -22.28 -35.98 -12.26
C LEU A 88 -21.59 -37.11 -13.05
N SER A 89 -20.27 -37.04 -13.22
CA SER A 89 -19.50 -38.08 -13.92
C SER A 89 -19.50 -39.40 -13.14
N ASP A 90 -19.48 -39.34 -11.80
CA ASP A 90 -19.55 -40.52 -10.95
C ASP A 90 -20.98 -41.11 -10.87
N ALA A 91 -22.01 -40.25 -10.81
CA ALA A 91 -23.42 -40.67 -10.84
C ALA A 91 -23.86 -41.25 -12.20
N GLY A 92 -23.14 -40.95 -13.27
CA GLY A 92 -23.36 -41.51 -14.61
C GLY A 92 -22.68 -42.86 -14.85
N ARG A 93 -21.91 -43.41 -13.90
CA ARG A 93 -21.41 -44.79 -13.99
C ARG A 93 -22.56 -45.73 -13.61
N PRO A 94 -23.17 -46.49 -14.55
CA PRO A 94 -24.03 -47.58 -14.14
C PRO A 94 -23.18 -48.52 -13.28
N ALA A 95 -23.71 -48.90 -12.11
CA ALA A 95 -23.17 -49.97 -11.32
C ALA A 95 -23.08 -51.20 -12.23
N ALA A 96 -21.88 -51.49 -12.73
CA ALA A 96 -21.56 -52.75 -13.36
C ALA A 96 -21.50 -53.81 -12.26
N GLU A 97 -22.66 -54.18 -11.72
CA GLU A 97 -22.81 -55.46 -11.07
C GLU A 97 -22.77 -56.53 -12.16
N GLY A 98 -21.69 -57.29 -12.14
CA GLY A 98 -21.61 -58.59 -12.81
C GLY A 98 -20.49 -58.71 -13.84
N GLN A 99 -19.29 -59.09 -13.40
CA GLN A 99 -18.73 -60.41 -13.73
C GLN A 99 -17.31 -60.57 -13.16
N LYS A 100 -17.12 -61.70 -12.48
CA LYS A 100 -15.83 -62.33 -12.21
C LYS A 100 -14.93 -62.27 -13.45
N THR A 101 -13.64 -61.99 -13.28
CA THR A 101 -12.53 -62.95 -13.45
C THR A 101 -11.22 -62.23 -13.13
N ALA A 102 -10.39 -62.87 -12.30
CA ALA A 102 -9.04 -62.44 -12.01
C ALA A 102 -8.14 -62.66 -13.22
N GLU A 103 -7.35 -61.66 -13.62
CA GLU A 103 -6.01 -61.84 -14.21
C GLU A 103 -5.23 -60.50 -14.25
N PRO A 104 -3.89 -60.49 -14.10
CA PRO A 104 -3.12 -59.27 -13.83
C PRO A 104 -2.55 -58.58 -15.08
N ALA A 105 -2.51 -57.24 -14.99
CA ALA A 105 -1.55 -56.26 -15.52
C ALA A 105 -1.25 -56.17 -17.04
N THR A 106 -1.53 -54.98 -17.60
CA THR A 106 -0.54 -54.15 -18.33
C THR A 106 -0.92 -52.66 -18.18
N PRO A 107 -0.07 -51.77 -17.65
CA PRO A 107 -0.43 -50.37 -17.44
C PRO A 107 -0.34 -49.57 -18.74
N GLY A 108 -1.49 -49.28 -19.36
CA GLY A 108 -1.62 -48.29 -20.42
C GLY A 108 -1.63 -46.88 -19.85
N ARG A 109 -0.53 -46.15 -19.99
CA ARG A 109 -0.38 -44.73 -19.59
C ARG A 109 -1.37 -43.86 -20.39
N SER A 110 -2.50 -43.51 -19.79
CA SER A 110 -3.39 -42.48 -20.33
C SER A 110 -2.83 -41.10 -20.02
N LEU A 111 -2.35 -40.40 -21.05
CA LEU A 111 -1.87 -39.02 -20.94
C LEU A 111 -3.09 -38.09 -20.98
N ALA A 112 -3.42 -37.47 -19.83
CA ALA A 112 -4.43 -36.42 -19.77
C ALA A 112 -3.98 -35.18 -20.58
N PRO A 113 -4.91 -34.41 -21.17
CA PRO A 113 -4.58 -33.23 -21.95
C PRO A 113 -3.83 -32.19 -21.08
N PRO A 114 -2.85 -31.46 -21.66
CA PRO A 114 -2.03 -30.51 -20.92
C PRO A 114 -2.87 -29.34 -20.41
N ILE A 115 -2.60 -28.92 -19.17
CA ILE A 115 -3.28 -27.78 -18.56
C ILE A 115 -2.60 -26.50 -19.04
N ILE A 116 -3.34 -25.70 -19.79
CA ILE A 116 -2.89 -24.42 -20.35
C ILE A 116 -3.50 -23.29 -19.51
N ASN A 117 -2.68 -22.31 -19.10
CA ASN A 117 -3.17 -21.13 -18.39
C ASN A 117 -3.83 -20.11 -19.35
N THR A 118 -4.46 -19.07 -18.81
CA THR A 118 -5.16 -18.03 -19.59
C THR A 118 -4.24 -17.21 -20.52
N ARG A 119 -2.92 -17.40 -20.44
CA ARG A 119 -1.91 -16.80 -21.31
C ARG A 119 -1.34 -17.78 -22.33
N GLY A 120 -1.95 -18.95 -22.49
CA GLY A 120 -1.52 -19.97 -23.45
C GLY A 120 -0.28 -20.76 -23.03
N GLN A 121 0.21 -20.61 -21.79
CA GLN A 121 1.41 -21.30 -21.32
C GLN A 121 1.05 -22.65 -20.69
N LEU A 122 1.75 -23.69 -21.12
CA LEU A 122 1.60 -25.05 -20.61
C LEU A 122 2.19 -25.13 -19.20
N THR A 123 1.33 -25.31 -18.19
CA THR A 123 1.74 -25.19 -16.77
C THR A 123 1.94 -26.55 -16.12
N GLY A 124 1.50 -27.64 -16.74
CA GLY A 124 1.74 -28.99 -16.25
C GLY A 124 0.99 -30.07 -17.01
N THR A 125 1.33 -31.32 -16.70
CA THR A 125 0.64 -32.52 -17.19
C THR A 125 0.11 -33.27 -15.98
N VAL A 126 -1.19 -33.58 -15.97
CA VAL A 126 -1.78 -34.45 -14.92
C VAL A 126 -1.43 -35.89 -15.25
N ILE A 127 -0.73 -36.56 -14.34
CA ILE A 127 -0.45 -37.99 -14.45
C ILE A 127 -1.42 -38.69 -13.49
N ASN A 128 -2.33 -39.49 -14.03
CA ASN A 128 -3.15 -40.37 -13.20
C ASN A 128 -2.28 -41.55 -12.76
N THR A 129 -1.84 -41.54 -11.51
CA THR A 129 -1.14 -42.67 -10.89
C THR A 129 -2.16 -43.47 -10.10
N THR A 130 -2.65 -44.57 -10.68
CA THR A 130 -3.34 -45.63 -9.91
C THR A 130 -2.26 -46.64 -9.54
N ALA A 131 -2.12 -46.96 -8.25
CA ALA A 131 -1.09 -47.81 -7.69
C ALA A 131 -1.09 -49.24 -8.27
#